data_AF-A0A957NMI6-F1
#
_entry.id   AF-A0A957NMI6-F1
#
_cell.length_a   1.000
_cell.length_b   1.000
_cell.length_c   1.000
_cell.angle_alpha   90.00
_cell.angle_beta   90.00
_cell.angle_gamma   90.00
#
_symmetry.space_group_name_H-M   'P 1'
#
loop_
_entity.id
_entity.type
_entity.pdbx_description
1 polymer ?
#
loop_
_entity_poly.entity_id
_entity_poly.type
_entity_poly.pdbx_seq_one_letter_code
_entity_poly.pdbx_strand_id
1 'polypeptide(L)'
;NFGIAAAGTDVYATDAVMAKAMGFEPAELGLLHYAQQLGLGVIDLDQIDVLETNIADVMRSFTPHEKTPLQLQWQDVNAMHYLAA
;
A
#
# COMPACT_ATOMS: atom_id res chain seq x y z
N ASN A 1 -16.68 -11.44 -1.03
CA ASN A 1 -16.63 -10.62 -2.25
C ASN A 1 -16.40 -9.17 -1.83
N PHE A 2 -15.38 -8.50 -2.38
CA PHE A 2 -15.08 -7.09 -2.08
C PHE A 2 -15.74 -6.15 -3.08
N GLY A 3 -15.67 -6.46 -4.38
CA GLY A 3 -16.42 -5.75 -5.42
C GLY A 3 -15.95 -4.32 -5.73
N ILE A 4 -14.75 -3.94 -5.29
CA ILE A 4 -14.15 -2.62 -5.50
C ILE A 4 -12.97 -2.74 -6.47
N ALA A 5 -12.79 -1.76 -7.33
CA ALA A 5 -11.62 -1.58 -8.16
C ALA A 5 -11.15 -0.12 -8.07
N ALA A 6 -9.84 0.09 -8.12
CA ALA A 6 -9.23 1.40 -8.25
C ALA A 6 -8.39 1.44 -9.53
N ALA A 7 -8.24 2.62 -10.11
CA ALA A 7 -7.42 2.86 -11.28
C ALA A 7 -6.75 4.23 -11.15
N GLY A 8 -5.49 4.31 -11.56
CA GLY A 8 -4.69 5.52 -11.50
C GLY A 8 -3.44 5.38 -12.36
N THR A 9 -2.76 6.52 -12.60
CA THR A 9 -1.48 6.54 -13.33
C THR A 9 -0.29 6.23 -12.43
N ASP A 10 -0.45 6.42 -11.12
CA ASP A 10 0.50 5.96 -10.10
C ASP A 10 -0.01 4.64 -9.53
N VAL A 11 0.73 3.56 -9.82
CA VAL A 11 0.40 2.22 -9.35
C VAL A 11 0.54 2.09 -7.84
N TYR A 12 1.49 2.79 -7.22
CA TYR A 12 1.72 2.74 -5.79
C TYR A 12 0.64 3.51 -5.03
N ALA A 13 0.15 4.63 -5.59
CA ALA A 13 -1.01 5.33 -5.06
C ALA A 13 -2.27 4.47 -5.13
N THR A 14 -2.47 3.78 -6.26
CA THR A 14 -3.61 2.86 -6.45
C THR A 14 -3.56 1.71 -5.44
N ASP A 15 -2.39 1.10 -5.26
CA ASP A 15 -2.19 0.02 -4.29
C ASP A 15 -2.32 0.51 -2.84
N ALA A 16 -1.86 1.72 -2.52
CA ALA A 16 -2.02 2.31 -1.19
C ALA A 16 -3.50 2.54 -0.85
N VAL A 17 -4.27 3.12 -1.79
CA VAL A 17 -5.73 3.29 -1.65
C VAL A 17 -6.41 1.94 -1.43
N MET A 18 -6.06 0.92 -2.22
CA MET A 18 -6.66 -0.40 -2.09
C MET A 18 -6.25 -1.12 -0.80
N ALA A 19 -4.99 -1.00 -0.38
CA ALA A 19 -4.53 -1.51 0.90
C ALA A 19 -5.34 -0.90 2.06
N LYS A 20 -5.54 0.42 2.03
CA LYS A 20 -6.37 1.10 3.03
C LYS A 20 -7.83 0.67 2.98
N ALA A 21 -8.40 0.53 1.77
CA ALA A 21 -9.76 0.04 1.59
C ALA A 21 -9.94 -1.40 2.12
N MET A 22 -8.90 -2.23 2.11
CA MET A 22 -8.88 -3.57 2.72
C MET A 22 -8.58 -3.56 4.24
N GLY A 23 -8.38 -2.38 4.83
CA GLY A 23 -8.10 -2.18 6.25
C GLY A 23 -6.64 -2.41 6.67
N PHE A 24 -5.70 -2.34 5.73
CA PHE A 24 -4.26 -2.38 6.00
C PHE A 24 -3.67 -0.97 5.97
N GLU A 25 -2.53 -0.78 6.65
CA GLU A 25 -1.78 0.47 6.57
C GLU A 25 -0.73 0.39 5.44
N PRO A 26 -0.81 1.23 4.39
CA PRO A 26 0.09 1.15 3.24
C PRO A 26 1.58 1.14 3.63
N ALA A 27 1.96 1.94 4.62
CA ALA A 27 3.35 2.05 5.08
C ALA A 27 3.90 0.79 5.77
N GLU A 28 3.03 -0.14 6.21
CA GLU A 28 3.43 -1.42 6.79
C GLU A 28 3.75 -2.49 5.72
N LEU A 29 3.39 -2.24 4.47
CA LEU A 29 3.64 -3.14 3.34
C LEU A 29 5.00 -2.84 2.71
N GLY A 30 5.93 -3.80 2.76
CA GLY A 30 7.32 -3.58 2.35
C GLY A 30 7.49 -3.06 0.92
N LEU A 31 6.67 -3.54 -0.02
CA LEU A 31 6.68 -3.04 -1.40
C LEU A 31 6.39 -1.53 -1.46
N LEU A 32 5.32 -1.09 -0.80
CA LEU A 32 4.90 0.31 -0.78
C LEU A 32 5.90 1.17 0.00
N HIS A 33 6.37 0.67 1.14
CA HIS A 33 7.38 1.34 1.96
C HIS A 33 8.63 1.68 1.15
N TYR A 34 9.24 0.69 0.48
CA TYR A 34 10.43 0.91 -0.31
C TYR A 34 10.17 1.73 -1.57
N ALA A 35 9.01 1.56 -2.22
CA ALA A 35 8.64 2.38 -3.37
C ALA A 35 8.58 3.87 -3.01
N GLN A 36 8.03 4.23 -1.85
CA GLN A 36 8.03 5.60 -1.35
C GLN A 36 9.46 6.09 -1.07
N GLN A 37 10.30 5.29 -0.40
CA GLN A 37 11.69 5.68 -0.11
C GLN A 37 12.52 5.93 -1.38
N LEU A 38 12.25 5.18 -2.45
CA LEU A 38 12.91 5.33 -3.75
C LEU A 38 12.27 6.42 -4.63
N GLY A 39 11.17 7.06 -4.18
CA GLY A 39 10.47 8.09 -4.95
C GLY A 39 9.76 7.56 -6.21
N LEU A 40 9.38 6.28 -6.23
CA LEU A 40 8.74 5.65 -7.39
C LEU A 40 7.24 5.98 -7.51
N GLY A 41 6.63 6.43 -6.42
CA GLY A 41 5.23 6.84 -6.36
C GLY A 41 4.85 7.32 -4.95
N VAL A 42 3.58 7.68 -4.79
CA VAL A 42 3.03 8.23 -3.55
C VAL A 42 2.19 7.17 -2.84
N ILE A 43 2.44 6.96 -1.54
CA ILE A 43 1.62 6.05 -0.72
C ILE A 43 0.91 6.77 0.43
N ASP A 44 1.31 8.01 0.72
CA ASP A 44 0.67 8.87 1.70
C ASP A 44 -0.71 9.27 1.19
N LEU A 45 -1.75 8.80 1.87
CA LEU A 45 -3.14 8.97 1.45
C LEU A 45 -3.56 10.45 1.46
N ASP A 46 -2.94 11.30 2.28
CA ASP A 46 -3.23 12.74 2.30
C ASP A 46 -2.69 13.47 1.05
N GLN A 47 -1.81 12.81 0.29
CA GLN A 47 -1.23 13.32 -0.96
C GLN A 47 -1.87 12.69 -2.20
N ILE A 48 -2.84 11.78 -2.04
CA ILE A 48 -3.51 11.10 -3.14
C ILE A 48 -4.92 11.69 -3.32
N ASP A 49 -5.19 12.23 -4.50
CA ASP A 49 -6.52 12.72 -4.86
C ASP A 49 -7.42 11.54 -5.24
N VAL A 50 -8.26 11.11 -4.29
CA VAL A 50 -9.22 10.02 -4.48
C VAL A 50 -10.52 10.60 -5.05
N LEU A 51 -10.80 10.25 -6.31
CA LEU A 51 -11.98 10.71 -7.01
C LEU A 51 -13.21 9.83 -6.73
N GLU A 52 -14.39 10.46 -6.76
CA GLU A 52 -15.72 9.85 -6.63
C GLU A 52 -16.04 9.20 -5.28
N THR A 53 -15.40 8.06 -4.96
CA THR A 53 -15.75 7.23 -3.79
C THR A 53 -14.69 7.38 -2.71
N ASN A 54 -15.09 7.85 -1.52
CA ASN A 54 -14.17 7.95 -0.40
C ASN A 54 -13.75 6.55 0.08
N ILE A 55 -12.47 6.39 0.44
CA ILE A 55 -11.93 5.14 0.99
C ILE A 55 -12.75 4.66 2.19
N ALA A 56 -13.17 5.58 3.07
CA ALA A 56 -13.92 5.27 4.28
C ALA A 56 -15.29 4.61 3.98
N ASP A 57 -15.92 4.95 2.85
CA ASP A 57 -17.25 4.44 2.48
C ASP A 57 -17.19 2.97 2.00
N VAL A 58 -16.03 2.53 1.55
CA VAL A 58 -15.81 1.16 1.03
C VAL A 58 -14.86 0.33 1.89
N MET A 59 -14.34 0.92 2.98
CA MET A 59 -13.36 0.26 3.83
C MET A 59 -13.93 -1.00 4.47
N ARG A 60 -13.20 -2.10 4.32
CA ARG A 60 -13.52 -3.39 4.93
C ARG A 60 -12.25 -4.07 5.39
N SER A 61 -12.11 -4.25 6.71
CA SER A 61 -10.98 -4.99 7.29
C SER A 61 -11.01 -6.45 6.84
N PHE A 62 -9.98 -6.86 6.10
CA PHE A 62 -9.79 -8.25 5.71
C PHE A 62 -9.12 -9.02 6.84
N THR A 63 -9.48 -10.30 6.98
CA THR A 63 -8.73 -11.20 7.85
C THR A 63 -7.41 -11.56 7.18
N PRO A 64 -6.25 -11.25 7.78
CA PRO A 64 -4.96 -11.64 7.22
C PRO A 64 -4.82 -13.17 7.21
N HIS A 65 -4.01 -13.69 6.28
CA HIS A 65 -3.65 -15.10 6.31
C HIS A 65 -2.77 -15.39 7.55
N GLU A 66 -2.85 -16.60 8.11
CA GLU A 66 -2.03 -17.03 9.26
C GLU A 66 -0.51 -16.84 9.07
N LYS A 67 -0.06 -16.77 7.82
CA LYS A 67 1.35 -16.61 7.42
C LYS A 67 1.72 -15.19 7.01
N THR A 68 0.79 -14.23 7.06
CA THR A 68 1.09 -12.80 6.83
C THR A 68 2.26 -12.30 7.70
N PRO A 69 2.46 -12.74 8.95
CA PRO A 69 3.65 -12.36 9.73
C PRO A 69 5.00 -12.71 9.09
N LEU A 70 5.07 -13.70 8.20
CA LEU A 70 6.29 -14.01 7.44
C LEU A 70 6.57 -12.96 6.37
N GLN A 71 5.52 -12.41 5.74
CA GLN A 71 5.65 -11.38 4.72
C GLN A 71 6.00 -10.01 5.33
N LEU A 72 5.66 -9.77 6.60
CA LEU A 72 5.96 -8.53 7.32
C LEU A 72 7.41 -8.45 7.83
N GLN A 73 8.23 -9.47 7.59
CA GLN A 73 9.67 -9.52 7.91
C GLN A 73 10.53 -8.97 6.76
N TRP A 74 10.11 -7.85 6.18
CA TRP A 74 10.76 -7.24 5.01
C TRP A 74 11.81 -6.19 5.36
N GLN A 75 11.85 -5.72 6.62
CA GLN A 75 12.75 -4.67 7.06
C GLN A 75 14.19 -5.17 7.05
N ASP A 76 15.04 -4.53 6.25
CA ASP A 76 16.48 -4.76 6.24
C ASP A 76 17.18 -3.40 6.32
N VAL A 77 18.11 -3.27 7.26
CA VAL A 77 18.91 -2.05 7.44
C VAL A 77 19.75 -1.69 6.22
N ASN A 78 20.03 -2.67 5.35
CA ASN A 78 20.78 -2.49 4.12
C ASN A 78 19.89 -2.46 2.87
N ALA A 79 18.56 -2.46 3.00
CA ALA A 79 17.64 -2.55 1.85
C ALA A 79 17.93 -1.52 0.76
N MET A 80 18.17 -0.26 1.15
CA MET A 80 18.48 0.82 0.20
C MET A 80 19.80 0.59 -0.56
N HIS A 81 20.78 -0.10 0.02
CA HIS A 81 22.00 -0.45 -0.70
C HIS A 81 21.71 -1.42 -1.86
N TYR A 82 20.80 -2.37 -1.66
CA TYR A 82 20.43 -3.34 -2.69
C TYR A 82 19.50 -2.76 -3.76
N LEU A 83 18.67 -1.77 -3.38
CA LEU A 83 17.65 -1.19 -4.24
C LEU A 83 18.11 0.05 -5.02
N ALA A 84 19.22 0.67 -4.63
CA ALA A 84 19.78 1.85 -5.31
C ALA A 84 20.76 1.51 -6.45
N ALA A 85 21.01 0.22 -6.71
CA ALA A 85 21.87 -0.28 -7.78
C ALA A 85 21.10 -0.47 -9.09
#